data_AF-A0A7K0ZX35-F1
#
_entry.id   AF-A0A7K0ZX35-F1
#
_cell.length_a   1.000
_cell.length_b   1.000
_cell.length_c   1.000
_cell.angle_alpha   90.00
_cell.angle_beta   90.00
_cell.angle_gamma   90.00
#
_symmetry.space_group_name_H-M   'P 1'
#
loop_
_entity.id
_entity.type
_entity.pdbx_description
1 polymer ?
#
loop_
_entity_poly.entity_id
_entity_poly.type
_entity_poly.pdbx_seq_one_letter_code
_entity_poly.pdbx_strand_id
1 'polypeptide(L)'
;MFWPVAVVTTAAVPWWYVAALAGGFTLLGAILAQAGSYLIAGRKNRLDDARRFDADVIEIYVQFSEATDVVHNNAGGDPDDERKVFWDLVPPVTASVQRLELIGSRELYRIAERFRIAFLHMAPGDSGDMIPLVDTLEELREQIRKDLRIGAGERPPLRTWRQRRRDAYIDRYLETNDLGPAWLYPWRRWTIKRYVG
;
A
#
# COMPACT_ATOMS: atom_id res chain seq x y z
N MET A 1 -15.50 -37.83 76.51
CA MET A 1 -15.43 -37.96 75.04
C MET A 1 -14.51 -36.86 74.53
N PHE A 2 -13.21 -37.16 74.41
CA PHE A 2 -12.20 -36.21 73.95
C PHE A 2 -11.88 -36.52 72.50
N TRP A 3 -12.06 -35.53 71.62
CA TRP A 3 -11.62 -35.63 70.22
C TRP A 3 -10.12 -35.35 70.15
N PRO A 4 -9.31 -36.20 69.48
CA PRO A 4 -7.91 -35.90 69.28
C PRO A 4 -7.77 -34.70 68.34
N VAL A 5 -7.20 -33.61 68.85
CA VAL A 5 -6.76 -32.49 68.01
C VAL A 5 -5.53 -32.99 67.26
N ALA A 6 -5.65 -33.15 65.94
CA ALA A 6 -4.51 -33.47 65.10
C ALA A 6 -3.52 -32.30 65.19
N VAL A 7 -2.40 -32.53 65.89
CA VAL A 7 -1.25 -31.62 65.87
C VAL A 7 -0.70 -31.69 64.46
N VAL A 8 -1.03 -30.69 63.65
CA VAL A 8 -0.42 -30.49 62.34
C VAL A 8 1.04 -30.16 62.60
N THR A 9 1.89 -31.18 62.50
CA THR A 9 3.33 -30.99 62.57
C THR A 9 3.71 -30.14 61.36
N THR A 10 4.30 -28.97 61.62
CA THR A 10 4.89 -28.14 60.57
C THR A 10 6.03 -28.94 59.96
N ALA A 11 5.77 -29.62 58.84
CA ALA A 11 6.80 -30.30 58.07
C ALA A 11 7.88 -29.26 57.77
N ALA A 12 9.09 -29.49 58.27
CA ALA A 12 10.21 -28.57 58.12
C ALA A 12 10.54 -28.44 56.63
N VAL A 13 10.11 -27.33 56.04
CA VAL A 13 10.39 -27.03 54.63
C VAL A 13 11.90 -26.81 54.51
N PRO A 14 12.61 -27.50 53.61
CA PRO A 14 14.04 -27.31 53.43
C PRO A 14 14.36 -25.86 53.06
N TRP A 15 15.42 -25.28 53.63
CA TRP A 15 15.77 -23.87 53.41
C TRP A 15 16.04 -23.51 51.94
N TRP A 16 16.50 -24.48 51.14
CA TRP A 16 16.72 -24.31 49.69
C TRP A 16 15.42 -24.12 48.90
N TYR A 17 14.26 -24.49 49.45
CA TYR A 17 12.97 -24.37 48.80
C TYR A 17 12.62 -22.90 48.51
N VAL A 18 12.94 -21.99 49.43
CA VAL A 18 12.72 -20.55 49.26
C VAL A 18 13.55 -20.01 48.10
N ALA A 19 14.81 -20.43 47.99
CA ALA A 19 15.70 -20.04 46.90
C ALA A 19 15.23 -20.60 45.55
N ALA A 20 14.78 -21.87 45.52
CA ALA A 20 14.23 -22.49 44.33
C ALA A 20 12.95 -21.78 43.85
N LEU A 21 12.05 -21.42 44.76
CA LEU A 21 10.85 -20.64 44.45
C LEU A 21 11.21 -19.25 43.91
N ALA A 22 12.11 -18.53 44.59
CA ALA A 22 12.55 -17.20 44.15
C ALA A 22 13.18 -17.24 42.75
N GLY A 23 14.05 -18.22 42.48
CA GLY A 23 14.63 -18.45 41.16
C GLY A 23 13.57 -18.76 40.09
N GLY A 24 12.59 -19.60 40.43
CA GLY A 24 11.46 -19.94 39.56
C GLY A 24 10.63 -18.71 39.18
N PHE A 25 10.28 -17.86 40.15
CA PHE A 25 9.57 -16.61 39.88
C PHE A 25 10.37 -15.65 39.01
N THR A 26 11.68 -15.59 39.20
CA THR A 26 12.57 -14.72 38.40
C THR A 26 12.59 -15.18 36.94
N LEU A 27 12.76 -16.47 36.69
CA LEU A 27 12.74 -17.04 35.33
C LEU A 27 11.36 -16.86 34.67
N LEU A 28 10.28 -17.10 35.40
CA LEU A 28 8.93 -16.90 34.90
C LEU A 28 8.70 -15.43 34.51
N GLY A 29 9.14 -14.49 35.37
CA GLY A 29 9.07 -13.06 35.09
C GLY A 29 9.83 -12.67 33.82
N ALA A 30 11.03 -13.20 33.63
CA ALA A 30 11.83 -12.94 32.42
C ALA A 30 11.15 -13.47 31.15
N ILE A 31 10.60 -14.69 31.19
CA ILE A 31 9.88 -15.29 30.06
C ILE A 31 8.64 -14.44 29.70
N LEU A 32 7.86 -14.02 30.70
CA LEU A 32 6.67 -13.19 30.48
C LEU A 32 7.03 -11.81 29.93
N ALA A 33 8.10 -11.18 30.43
CA ALA A 33 8.58 -9.89 29.93
C ALA A 33 9.03 -9.99 28.46
N GLN A 34 9.72 -11.07 28.10
CA GLN A 34 10.17 -11.30 26.73
C GLN A 34 9.01 -11.62 25.78
N ALA A 35 8.05 -12.43 26.21
CA ALA A 35 6.82 -12.71 25.47
C ALA A 35 6.00 -11.43 25.25
N GLY A 36 5.87 -10.59 26.29
CA GLY A 36 5.19 -9.30 26.20
C GLY A 36 5.87 -8.36 25.19
N SER A 37 7.20 -8.28 25.21
CA SER A 37 7.97 -7.48 24.27
C SER A 37 7.78 -7.96 22.83
N TYR A 38 7.78 -9.26 22.60
CA TYR A 38 7.54 -9.86 21.28
C TYR A 38 6.14 -9.54 20.75
N LEU A 39 5.10 -9.64 21.59
CA LEU A 39 3.72 -9.31 21.21
C LEU A 39 3.54 -7.82 20.89
N ILE A 40 4.16 -6.93 21.66
CA ILE A 40 4.12 -5.48 21.42
C ILE A 40 4.86 -5.14 20.13
N ALA A 41 6.06 -5.69 19.92
CA ALA A 41 6.83 -5.50 18.69
C ALA A 41 6.07 -6.01 17.46
N GLY A 42 5.43 -7.18 17.55
CA GLY A 42 4.60 -7.72 16.48
C GLY A 42 3.41 -6.83 16.13
N ARG A 43 2.72 -6.27 17.14
CA ARG A 43 1.62 -5.31 16.92
C ARG A 43 2.13 -4.00 16.29
N LYS A 44 3.25 -3.48 16.79
CA LYS A 44 3.85 -2.26 16.24
C LYS A 44 4.28 -2.45 14.79
N ASN A 45 4.95 -3.56 14.47
CA ASN A 45 5.34 -3.86 13.10
C ASN A 45 4.13 -3.97 12.17
N ARG A 46 3.04 -4.61 12.59
CA ARG A 46 1.80 -4.64 11.79
C ARG A 46 1.20 -3.26 11.54
N LEU A 47 1.25 -2.35 12.53
CA LEU A 47 0.76 -0.98 12.38
C LEU A 47 1.70 -0.13 11.51
N ASP A 48 3.01 -0.29 11.64
CA ASP A 48 4.00 0.42 10.83
C ASP A 48 4.00 -0.10 9.39
N ASP A 49 3.77 -1.40 9.19
CA ASP A 49 3.54 -2.02 7.88
C ASP A 49 2.26 -1.45 7.25
N ALA A 50 1.14 -1.46 7.98
CA ALA A 50 -0.11 -0.84 7.50
C ALA A 50 0.09 0.62 7.06
N ARG A 51 0.82 1.42 7.84
CA ARG A 51 1.13 2.83 7.51
C ARG A 51 2.01 2.99 6.28
N ARG A 52 3.00 2.10 6.09
CA ARG A 52 3.85 2.11 4.89
C ARG A 52 3.05 1.75 3.65
N PHE A 53 2.20 0.74 3.78
CA PHE A 53 1.36 0.27 2.69
C PHE A 53 0.26 1.27 2.34
N ASP A 54 -0.25 2.07 3.28
CA ASP A 54 -1.23 3.12 2.96
C ASP A 54 -0.70 4.11 1.91
N ALA A 55 0.55 4.56 2.01
CA ALA A 55 1.11 5.51 1.04
C ALA A 55 1.25 4.89 -0.37
N ASP A 56 1.76 3.65 -0.43
CA ASP A 56 1.93 2.93 -1.69
C ASP A 56 0.58 2.58 -2.32
N VAL A 57 -0.38 2.11 -1.52
CA VAL A 57 -1.73 1.74 -1.98
C VAL A 57 -2.52 2.98 -2.42
N ILE A 58 -2.39 4.12 -1.73
CA ILE A 58 -2.98 5.39 -2.19
C ILE A 58 -2.32 5.86 -3.49
N GLU A 59 -0.99 5.76 -3.62
CA GLU A 59 -0.32 6.12 -4.88
C GLU A 59 -0.82 5.27 -6.05
N ILE A 60 -0.94 3.96 -5.82
CA ILE A 60 -1.46 3.02 -6.79
C ILE A 60 -2.92 3.36 -7.14
N TYR A 61 -3.77 3.64 -6.14
CA TYR A 61 -5.15 4.09 -6.34
C TYR A 61 -5.24 5.32 -7.26
N VAL A 62 -4.38 6.34 -7.02
CA VAL A 62 -4.37 7.55 -7.82
C VAL A 62 -3.97 7.25 -9.27
N GLN A 63 -2.98 6.39 -9.49
CA GLN A 63 -2.59 5.96 -10.84
C GLN A 63 -3.74 5.25 -11.57
N PHE A 64 -4.44 4.33 -10.88
CA PHE A 64 -5.62 3.67 -11.46
C PHE A 64 -6.74 4.66 -11.76
N SER A 65 -7.07 5.55 -10.82
CA SER A 65 -8.11 6.56 -11.03
C SER A 65 -7.80 7.44 -12.24
N GLU A 66 -6.56 7.88 -12.39
CA GLU A 66 -6.15 8.72 -13.53
C GLU A 66 -6.13 7.92 -14.84
N ALA A 67 -5.70 6.66 -14.83
CA ALA A 67 -5.77 5.81 -16.02
C ALA A 67 -7.22 5.61 -16.46
N THR A 68 -8.13 5.29 -15.54
CA THR A 68 -9.57 5.19 -15.78
C THR A 68 -10.14 6.51 -16.30
N ASP A 69 -9.80 7.64 -15.67
CA ASP A 69 -10.28 8.96 -16.10
C ASP A 69 -9.74 9.34 -17.48
N VAL A 70 -8.50 8.98 -17.83
CA VAL A 70 -7.95 9.22 -19.17
C VAL A 70 -8.68 8.38 -20.21
N VAL A 71 -8.93 7.10 -19.93
CA VAL A 71 -9.70 6.23 -20.82
C VAL A 71 -11.12 6.76 -21.04
N HIS A 72 -11.80 7.18 -19.97
CA HIS A 72 -13.17 7.71 -20.07
C HIS A 72 -13.26 9.07 -20.76
N ASN A 73 -12.35 10.01 -20.43
CA ASN A 73 -12.39 11.35 -21.02
C ASN A 73 -11.90 11.37 -22.47
N ASN A 74 -11.09 10.39 -22.87
CA ASN A 74 -10.68 10.26 -24.25
C ASN A 74 -11.68 9.51 -25.10
N ALA A 75 -12.70 8.84 -24.54
CA ALA A 75 -13.72 8.12 -25.31
C ALA A 75 -14.49 9.08 -26.25
N GLY A 76 -14.07 9.17 -27.51
CA GLY A 76 -14.63 10.07 -28.52
C GLY A 76 -13.59 10.91 -29.28
N GLY A 77 -12.29 10.70 -29.03
CA GLY A 77 -11.18 11.29 -29.77
C GLY A 77 -10.81 10.48 -31.03
N ASP A 78 -9.63 10.78 -31.58
CA ASP A 78 -9.04 9.95 -32.64
C ASP A 78 -8.66 8.57 -32.05
N PRO A 79 -9.19 7.45 -32.55
CA PRO A 79 -8.92 6.11 -32.04
C PRO A 79 -7.42 5.77 -31.94
N ASP A 80 -6.58 6.35 -32.79
CA ASP A 80 -5.14 6.10 -32.77
C ASP A 80 -4.45 6.84 -31.61
N ASP A 81 -4.91 8.05 -31.28
CA ASP A 81 -4.44 8.82 -30.12
C ASP A 81 -4.92 8.19 -28.81
N GLU A 82 -6.18 7.74 -28.74
CA GLU A 82 -6.71 7.01 -27.59
C GLU A 82 -5.87 5.75 -27.31
N ARG A 83 -5.58 4.99 -28.36
CA ARG A 83 -4.78 3.76 -28.29
C ARG A 83 -3.36 4.05 -27.81
N LYS A 84 -2.72 5.10 -28.33
CA LYS A 84 -1.38 5.49 -27.92
C LYS A 84 -1.34 5.86 -26.44
N VAL A 85 -2.28 6.68 -25.99
CA VAL A 85 -2.38 7.11 -24.59
C VAL A 85 -2.61 5.91 -23.66
N PHE A 86 -3.45 4.96 -24.08
CA PHE A 86 -3.66 3.72 -23.34
C PHE A 86 -2.39 2.88 -23.20
N TRP A 87 -1.66 2.62 -24.29
CA TRP A 87 -0.42 1.85 -24.24
C TRP A 87 0.69 2.55 -23.44
N ASP A 88 0.70 3.88 -23.39
CA ASP A 88 1.60 4.64 -22.51
C ASP A 88 1.25 4.48 -21.01
N LEU A 89 -0.01 4.17 -20.68
CA LEU A 89 -0.48 3.94 -19.31
C LEU A 89 -0.34 2.49 -18.86
N VAL A 90 -0.24 1.55 -19.79
CA VAL A 90 -0.14 0.11 -19.49
C VAL A 90 1.08 -0.23 -18.61
N PRO A 91 2.34 0.13 -18.94
CA PRO A 91 3.49 -0.25 -18.13
C PRO A 91 3.43 0.19 -16.66
N PRO A 92 3.07 1.46 -16.33
CA PRO A 92 2.96 1.86 -14.92
C PRO A 92 1.79 1.15 -14.21
N VAL A 93 0.68 0.91 -14.91
CA VAL A 93 -0.46 0.17 -14.36
C VAL A 93 -0.07 -1.28 -14.04
N THR A 94 0.58 -1.99 -14.96
CA THR A 94 1.02 -3.38 -14.73
C THR A 94 2.01 -3.48 -13.58
N ALA A 95 2.94 -2.53 -13.46
CA ALA A 95 3.87 -2.47 -12.33
C ALA A 95 3.14 -2.26 -10.99
N SER A 96 2.08 -1.45 -11.00
CA SER A 96 1.22 -1.21 -9.83
C SER A 96 0.38 -2.43 -9.46
N VAL A 97 -0.14 -3.19 -10.43
CA VAL A 97 -0.83 -4.48 -10.19
C VAL A 97 0.11 -5.48 -9.51
N GLN A 98 1.34 -5.64 -10.01
CA GLN A 98 2.32 -6.55 -9.40
C GLN A 98 2.67 -6.16 -7.96
N ARG A 99 2.73 -4.86 -7.65
CA ARG A 99 2.92 -4.39 -6.26
C ARG A 99 1.70 -4.68 -5.40
N LEU A 100 0.49 -4.50 -5.93
CA LEU A 100 -0.74 -4.81 -5.22
C LEU A 100 -0.89 -6.30 -4.90
N GLU A 101 -0.44 -7.20 -5.78
CA GLU A 101 -0.47 -8.65 -5.51
C GLU A 101 0.35 -9.01 -4.25
N LEU A 102 1.39 -8.24 -3.93
CA LEU A 102 2.25 -8.47 -2.77
C LEU A 102 1.68 -7.88 -1.47
N ILE A 103 0.76 -6.91 -1.56
CA ILE A 103 0.38 -6.03 -0.44
C ILE A 103 -1.12 -6.09 -0.14
N GLY A 104 -1.94 -6.47 -1.13
CA GLY A 104 -3.40 -6.33 -1.11
C GLY A 104 -4.15 -7.47 -0.44
N SER A 105 -5.46 -7.26 -0.28
CA SER A 105 -6.40 -8.28 0.18
C SER A 105 -6.54 -9.42 -0.84
N ARG A 106 -7.06 -10.58 -0.40
CA ARG A 106 -7.31 -11.73 -1.29
C ARG A 106 -8.24 -11.37 -2.46
N GLU A 107 -9.19 -10.47 -2.22
CA GLU A 107 -10.12 -10.01 -3.26
C GLU A 107 -9.40 -9.14 -4.28
N LEU A 108 -8.56 -8.22 -3.80
CA LEU A 108 -7.74 -7.36 -4.63
C LEU A 108 -6.77 -8.17 -5.51
N TYR A 109 -6.17 -9.22 -4.96
CA TYR A 109 -5.38 -10.20 -5.74
C TYR A 109 -6.21 -10.88 -6.85
N ARG A 110 -7.46 -11.28 -6.55
CA ARG A 110 -8.34 -11.93 -7.54
C ARG A 110 -8.68 -10.99 -8.71
N ILE A 111 -8.89 -9.71 -8.43
CA ILE A 111 -9.17 -8.71 -9.47
C ILE A 111 -7.89 -8.40 -10.26
N ALA A 112 -6.75 -8.24 -9.58
CA ALA A 112 -5.43 -8.04 -10.18
C ALA A 112 -5.07 -9.16 -11.18
N GLU A 113 -5.30 -10.42 -10.80
CA GLU A 113 -5.05 -11.56 -11.68
C GLU A 113 -5.97 -11.56 -12.90
N ARG A 114 -7.24 -11.18 -12.75
CA ARG A 114 -8.15 -11.02 -13.90
C ARG A 114 -7.69 -9.92 -14.84
N PHE A 115 -7.26 -8.78 -14.30
CA PHE A 115 -6.66 -7.70 -15.09
C PHE A 115 -5.43 -8.21 -15.85
N ARG A 116 -4.54 -8.97 -15.19
CA ARG A 116 -3.33 -9.54 -15.81
C ARG A 116 -3.69 -10.51 -16.94
N ILE A 117 -4.68 -11.37 -16.73
CA ILE A 117 -5.16 -12.29 -17.76
C ILE A 117 -5.75 -11.51 -18.94
N ALA A 118 -6.63 -10.55 -18.69
CA ALA A 118 -7.21 -9.70 -19.74
C ALA A 118 -6.12 -8.96 -20.53
N PHE A 119 -5.11 -8.43 -19.82
CA PHE A 119 -3.96 -7.76 -20.41
C PHE A 119 -3.13 -8.69 -21.30
N LEU A 120 -2.85 -9.92 -20.87
CA LEU A 120 -2.09 -10.90 -21.66
C LEU A 120 -2.81 -11.32 -22.95
N HIS A 121 -4.13 -11.20 -22.99
CA HIS A 121 -4.92 -11.51 -24.18
C HIS A 121 -5.02 -10.31 -25.14
N MET A 122 -4.58 -9.11 -24.74
CA MET A 122 -4.40 -7.97 -25.64
C MET A 122 -3.06 -8.06 -26.35
N ALA A 123 -3.07 -8.29 -27.65
CA ALA A 123 -1.87 -8.11 -28.46
C ALA A 123 -1.59 -6.61 -28.67
N PRO A 124 -0.31 -6.18 -28.65
CA PRO A 124 0.06 -4.81 -28.99
C PRO A 124 -0.43 -4.45 -30.39
N GLY A 125 -1.26 -3.43 -30.50
CA GLY A 125 -1.83 -2.99 -31.77
C GLY A 125 -3.12 -3.70 -32.20
N ASP A 126 -3.59 -4.70 -31.44
CA ASP A 126 -4.91 -5.26 -31.64
C ASP A 126 -5.98 -4.28 -31.10
N SER A 127 -6.97 -3.98 -31.92
CA SER A 127 -8.14 -3.18 -31.53
C SER A 127 -9.21 -4.04 -30.86
N GLY A 128 -8.85 -5.25 -30.46
CA GLY A 128 -9.69 -6.14 -29.66
C GLY A 128 -10.36 -5.37 -28.52
N ASP A 129 -11.56 -5.84 -28.18
CA ASP A 129 -12.46 -5.19 -27.23
C ASP A 129 -11.70 -4.78 -25.95
N MET A 130 -11.48 -3.47 -25.76
CA MET A 130 -10.75 -2.94 -24.59
C MET A 130 -11.60 -2.97 -23.31
N ILE A 131 -12.91 -3.18 -23.45
CA ILE A 131 -13.91 -3.19 -22.39
C ILE A 131 -13.50 -4.08 -21.20
N PRO A 132 -13.02 -5.33 -21.38
CA PRO A 132 -12.64 -6.19 -20.25
C PRO A 132 -11.49 -5.61 -19.40
N LEU A 133 -10.58 -4.86 -20.02
CA LEU A 133 -9.48 -4.24 -19.28
C LEU A 133 -9.95 -3.00 -18.52
N VAL A 134 -10.83 -2.20 -19.13
CA VAL A 134 -11.40 -1.02 -18.48
C VAL A 134 -12.27 -1.42 -17.30
N ASP A 135 -13.12 -2.44 -17.45
CA ASP A 135 -13.95 -2.97 -16.37
C ASP A 135 -13.11 -3.48 -15.19
N THR A 136 -12.03 -4.21 -15.48
CA THR A 136 -11.13 -4.70 -14.43
C THR A 136 -10.32 -3.58 -13.76
N LEU A 137 -9.98 -2.51 -14.49
CA LEU A 137 -9.38 -1.30 -13.92
C LEU A 137 -10.34 -0.58 -12.96
N GLU A 138 -11.60 -0.44 -13.33
CA GLU A 138 -12.63 0.14 -12.47
C GLU A 138 -12.85 -0.70 -11.21
N GLU A 139 -12.91 -2.03 -11.37
CA GLU A 139 -13.09 -2.95 -10.27
C GLU A 139 -11.88 -2.89 -9.31
N LEU A 140 -10.65 -2.81 -9.82
CA LEU A 140 -9.44 -2.59 -9.03
C LEU A 140 -9.51 -1.28 -8.25
N ARG A 141 -9.81 -0.17 -8.95
CA ARG A 141 -9.96 1.15 -8.35
C ARG A 141 -10.97 1.15 -7.22
N GLU A 142 -12.14 0.55 -7.43
CA GLU A 142 -13.20 0.51 -6.43
C GLU A 142 -12.85 -0.38 -5.24
N GLN A 143 -12.22 -1.53 -5.47
CA GLN A 143 -11.77 -2.39 -4.37
C GLN A 143 -10.68 -1.74 -3.54
N ILE A 144 -9.69 -1.09 -4.17
CA ILE A 144 -8.66 -0.33 -3.47
C ILE A 144 -9.29 0.80 -2.64
N ARG A 145 -10.29 1.51 -3.20
CA ARG A 145 -11.04 2.54 -2.46
C ARG A 145 -11.68 2.00 -1.19
N LYS A 146 -12.33 0.82 -1.29
CA LYS A 146 -12.97 0.15 -0.15
C LYS A 146 -11.94 -0.29 0.89
N ASP A 147 -10.83 -0.89 0.46
CA ASP A 147 -9.75 -1.35 1.34
C ASP A 147 -9.11 -0.16 2.09
N LEU A 148 -8.95 0.98 1.42
CA LEU A 148 -8.47 2.24 2.02
C LEU A 148 -9.54 3.00 2.83
N ARG A 149 -10.81 2.55 2.83
CA ARG A 149 -11.95 3.23 3.47
C ARG A 149 -12.11 4.69 3.05
N ILE A 150 -11.77 5.03 1.82
CA ILE A 150 -11.95 6.40 1.29
C ILE A 150 -13.44 6.62 1.04
N GLY A 151 -14.01 7.69 1.61
CA GLY A 151 -15.42 8.04 1.42
C GLY A 151 -15.78 8.22 -0.06
N ALA A 152 -17.00 7.85 -0.45
CA ALA A 152 -17.46 8.05 -1.82
C ALA A 152 -17.50 9.55 -2.16
N GLY A 153 -16.54 10.02 -2.98
CA GLY A 153 -16.41 11.42 -3.38
C GLY A 153 -15.27 12.19 -2.71
N GLU A 154 -14.58 11.59 -1.72
CA GLU A 154 -13.38 12.18 -1.14
C GLU A 154 -12.18 11.93 -2.06
N ARG A 155 -11.53 13.01 -2.50
CA ARG A 155 -10.24 12.91 -3.19
C ARG A 155 -9.15 12.63 -2.15
N PRO A 156 -8.27 11.64 -2.37
CA PRO A 156 -7.23 11.33 -1.40
C PRO A 156 -6.34 12.55 -1.13
N PRO A 157 -5.85 12.75 0.11
CA PRO A 157 -5.12 13.96 0.53
C PRO A 157 -3.71 14.11 -0.07
N LEU A 158 -3.32 13.25 -1.01
CA LEU A 158 -2.01 13.35 -1.67
C LEU A 158 -2.05 14.45 -2.73
N ARG A 159 -0.97 15.26 -2.77
CA ARG A 159 -0.57 16.03 -3.97
C ARG A 159 -0.77 15.09 -5.15
N THR A 160 -1.71 15.42 -6.03
CA THR A 160 -2.18 14.48 -7.07
C THR A 160 -0.97 13.96 -7.83
N TRP A 161 -1.00 12.69 -8.23
CA TRP A 161 0.08 12.14 -9.05
C TRP A 161 0.29 12.99 -10.30
N ARG A 162 -0.78 13.56 -10.90
CA ARG A 162 -0.66 14.64 -11.90
C ARG A 162 0.30 15.75 -11.49
N GLN A 163 0.24 16.23 -10.25
CA GLN A 163 1.11 17.28 -9.73
C GLN A 163 2.55 16.80 -9.56
N ARG A 164 2.75 15.56 -9.09
CA ARG A 164 4.09 14.92 -8.98
C ARG A 164 4.70 14.60 -10.35
N ARG A 165 3.93 14.04 -11.29
CA ARG A 165 4.35 13.75 -12.66
C ARG A 165 4.60 15.02 -13.45
N ARG A 166 3.78 16.05 -13.27
CA ARG A 166 4.04 17.39 -13.83
C ARG A 166 5.32 17.98 -13.27
N ASP A 167 5.54 17.90 -11.95
CA ASP A 167 6.77 18.39 -11.35
C ASP A 167 7.99 17.57 -11.86
N ALA A 168 7.89 16.23 -11.94
CA ALA A 168 8.95 15.37 -12.46
C ALA A 168 9.19 15.54 -13.98
N TYR A 169 8.15 15.80 -14.77
CA TYR A 169 8.27 16.15 -16.18
C TYR A 169 8.96 17.50 -16.34
N ILE A 170 8.59 18.49 -15.53
CA ILE A 170 9.25 19.80 -15.52
C ILE A 170 10.72 19.65 -15.13
N ASP A 171 11.02 18.85 -14.10
CA ASP A 171 12.39 18.62 -13.66
C ASP A 171 13.20 17.89 -14.75
N ARG A 172 12.65 16.83 -15.36
CA ARG A 172 13.27 16.13 -16.49
C ARG A 172 13.45 17.06 -17.70
N TYR A 173 12.44 17.86 -18.05
CA TYR A 173 12.52 18.80 -19.17
C TYR A 173 13.61 19.86 -18.95
N LEU A 174 13.78 20.33 -17.71
CA LEU A 174 14.85 21.27 -17.36
C LEU A 174 16.23 20.60 -17.42
N GLU A 175 16.35 19.33 -17.05
CA GLU A 175 17.57 18.52 -17.19
C GLU A 175 17.94 18.25 -18.65
N THR A 176 17.00 17.77 -19.47
CA THR A 176 17.30 17.41 -20.88
C THR A 176 17.65 18.62 -21.75
N ASN A 177 17.22 19.83 -21.36
CA ASN A 177 17.51 21.06 -22.09
C ASN A 177 18.70 21.86 -21.51
N ASP A 178 19.47 21.26 -20.58
CA ASP A 178 20.66 21.86 -19.98
C ASP A 178 20.39 23.22 -19.30
N LEU A 179 19.15 23.40 -18.79
CA LEU A 179 18.70 24.66 -18.19
C LEU A 179 19.06 24.78 -16.70
N GLY A 180 19.82 23.80 -16.19
CA GLY A 180 20.16 23.66 -14.78
C GLY A 180 18.99 23.18 -13.91
N PRO A 181 19.26 22.72 -12.69
CA PRO A 181 18.23 22.17 -11.82
C PRO A 181 17.20 23.24 -11.41
N ALA A 182 15.94 22.82 -11.31
CA ALA A 182 14.77 23.70 -11.14
C ALA A 182 14.81 24.64 -9.92
N TRP A 183 15.63 24.32 -8.92
CA TRP A 183 15.82 25.14 -7.72
C TRP A 183 16.68 26.40 -7.96
N LEU A 184 17.48 26.44 -9.01
CA LEU A 184 18.27 27.64 -9.38
C LEU A 184 17.39 28.73 -10.01
N TYR A 185 16.27 28.36 -10.64
CA TYR A 185 15.42 29.29 -11.39
C TYR A 185 13.92 29.09 -11.10
N PRO A 186 13.42 29.47 -9.91
CA PRO A 186 12.02 29.27 -9.52
C PRO A 186 11.00 29.95 -10.45
N TRP A 187 11.35 31.08 -11.05
CA TRP A 187 10.57 31.78 -12.09
C TRP A 187 10.37 30.98 -13.39
N ARG A 188 11.33 30.13 -13.79
CA ARG A 188 11.19 29.24 -14.96
C ARG A 188 10.20 28.10 -14.70
N ARG A 189 10.20 27.56 -13.49
CA ARG A 189 9.22 26.57 -13.04
C ARG A 189 7.80 27.13 -13.10
N TRP A 190 7.63 28.40 -12.79
CA TRP A 190 6.34 29.10 -12.87
C TRP A 190 5.87 29.31 -14.31
N THR A 191 6.77 29.68 -15.23
CA THR A 191 6.42 29.87 -16.65
C THR A 191 6.04 28.56 -17.32
N ILE A 192 6.81 27.48 -17.13
CA ILE A 192 6.48 26.17 -17.72
C ILE A 192 5.15 25.63 -17.18
N LYS A 193 4.86 25.80 -15.88
CA LYS A 193 3.55 25.44 -15.31
C LYS A 193 2.36 26.16 -15.95
N ARG A 194 2.58 27.33 -16.54
CA ARG A 194 1.55 28.12 -17.22
C ARG A 194 1.25 27.65 -18.64
N TYR A 195 2.23 27.01 -19.29
CA TYR A 195 2.10 26.48 -20.65
C TYR A 195 1.73 24.99 -20.69
N VAL A 196 2.00 24.24 -19.63
CA VAL A 196 1.68 22.80 -19.48
C VAL A 196 0.39 22.60 -18.65
N GLY A 197 -0.39 23.68 -18.45
CA GLY A 197 -1.64 23.68 -17.69
C GLY A 197 -2.82 23.19 -18.52
#